data_AF-A0AAX2LWP0-F1
#
_entry.id   AF-A0AAX2LWP0-F1
#
_cell.length_a   1.000
_cell.length_b   1.000
_cell.length_c   1.000
_cell.angle_alpha   90.00
_cell.angle_beta   90.00
_cell.angle_gamma   90.00
#
_symmetry.space_group_name_H-M   'P 1'
#
loop_
_entity.id
_entity.type
_entity.pdbx_description
1 polymer ?
#
loop_
_entity_poly.entity_id
_entity_poly.type
_entity_poly.pdbx_seq_one_letter_code
_entity_poly.pdbx_strand_id
1 'polypeptide(L)'
;MKTNIDPITRWFHWFMASIILYATVAGYYMHFVVNSHPKIFNFLSTLNMSLATVAAPVFVARWVWSYFRPSEGNVKNKTTYSAVVSLAHAILYFLMFMVFISGFFMLTDGYYLFWLIYMPNLITSVDINGLFFTIHRFSCLALFSLVLVHISAALYHHFVMKDKILLRMLGKNLQ
;
A
#
# COMPACT_ATOMS: atom_id res chain seq x y z
N MET A 1 -21.22 23.30 -5.93
CA MET A 1 -20.10 22.66 -6.66
C MET A 1 -19.77 21.34 -5.97
N LYS A 2 -19.94 20.20 -6.66
CA LYS A 2 -19.76 18.87 -6.06
C LYS A 2 -18.27 18.65 -5.73
N THR A 3 -17.90 18.74 -4.47
CA THR A 3 -16.52 18.63 -3.95
C THR A 3 -16.19 17.22 -3.45
N ASN A 4 -16.82 16.20 -4.06
CA ASN A 4 -16.62 14.82 -3.67
C ASN A 4 -15.55 14.18 -4.54
N ILE A 5 -14.60 13.52 -3.87
CA ILE A 5 -13.60 12.65 -4.50
C ILE A 5 -14.35 11.58 -5.29
N ASP A 6 -13.91 11.33 -6.51
CA ASP A 6 -14.58 10.39 -7.40
C ASP A 6 -14.63 8.97 -6.78
N PRO A 7 -15.72 8.21 -6.97
CA PRO A 7 -15.88 6.89 -6.36
C PRO A 7 -14.76 5.90 -6.71
N ILE A 8 -14.17 6.00 -7.90
CA ILE A 8 -13.12 5.11 -8.39
C ILE A 8 -11.83 5.34 -7.60
N THR A 9 -11.45 6.61 -7.38
CA THR A 9 -10.30 7.00 -6.55
C THR A 9 -10.45 6.50 -5.11
N ARG A 10 -11.65 6.59 -4.53
CA ARG A 10 -11.94 6.10 -3.18
C ARG A 10 -11.83 4.58 -3.12
N TRP A 11 -12.42 3.87 -4.09
CA TRP A 11 -12.32 2.41 -4.17
C TRP A 11 -10.87 1.96 -4.25
N PHE A 12 -10.09 2.51 -5.18
CA PHE A 12 -8.66 2.19 -5.30
C PHE A 12 -7.90 2.48 -4.01
N HIS A 13 -8.20 3.60 -3.34
CA HIS A 13 -7.53 3.96 -2.09
C HIS A 13 -7.83 2.94 -0.99
N TRP A 14 -9.11 2.68 -0.70
CA TRP A 14 -9.51 1.80 0.41
C TRP A 14 -9.17 0.34 0.14
N PHE A 15 -9.25 -0.11 -1.11
CA PHE A 15 -8.80 -1.44 -1.50
C PHE A 15 -7.31 -1.63 -1.22
N MET A 16 -6.47 -0.70 -1.70
CA MET A 16 -5.02 -0.73 -1.45
C MET A 16 -4.69 -0.60 0.03
N ALA A 17 -5.32 0.34 0.73
CA ALA A 17 -5.10 0.56 2.16
C ALA A 17 -5.39 -0.70 2.98
N SER A 18 -6.49 -1.40 2.67
CA SER A 18 -6.86 -2.64 3.35
C SER A 18 -5.82 -3.73 3.16
N ILE A 19 -5.31 -3.92 1.93
CA ILE A 19 -4.27 -4.91 1.65
C ILE A 19 -2.96 -4.54 2.32
N ILE A 20 -2.54 -3.27 2.25
CA ILE A 20 -1.28 -2.82 2.86
C ILE A 20 -1.32 -2.98 4.38
N LEU A 21 -2.44 -2.63 5.04
CA LEU A 21 -2.59 -2.80 6.47
C LEU A 21 -2.54 -4.29 6.87
N TYR A 22 -3.28 -5.15 6.16
CA TYR A 22 -3.19 -6.59 6.36
C TYR A 22 -1.76 -7.09 6.16
N ALA A 23 -1.13 -6.77 5.03
CA ALA A 23 0.19 -7.28 4.66
C ALA A 23 1.27 -6.83 5.64
N THR A 24 1.15 -5.62 6.17
CA THR A 24 2.03 -5.11 7.22
C THR A 24 1.88 -5.96 8.48
N VAL A 25 0.66 -6.13 9.00
CA VAL A 25 0.41 -6.91 10.23
C VAL A 25 0.84 -8.36 10.05
N ALA A 26 0.45 -8.99 8.94
CA ALA A 26 0.82 -10.36 8.61
C ALA A 26 2.33 -10.52 8.46
N GLY A 27 3.00 -9.59 7.77
CA GLY A 27 4.44 -9.56 7.56
C GLY A 27 5.23 -9.57 8.86
N TYR A 28 4.91 -8.65 9.78
CA TYR A 28 5.58 -8.62 11.09
C TYR A 28 5.21 -9.83 11.94
N TYR A 29 3.94 -10.28 11.91
CA TYR A 29 3.53 -11.45 12.66
C TYR A 29 4.25 -12.73 12.21
N MET A 30 4.47 -12.90 10.90
CA MET A 30 5.23 -14.02 10.34
C MET A 30 6.64 -14.15 10.93
N HIS A 31 7.30 -13.04 11.26
CA HIS A 31 8.61 -13.06 11.91
C HIS A 31 8.58 -13.71 13.31
N PHE A 32 7.46 -13.60 14.04
CA PHE A 32 7.31 -14.21 15.36
C PHE A 32 6.93 -15.70 15.30
N VAL A 33 6.26 -16.12 14.22
CA VAL A 33 5.74 -17.49 14.09
C VAL A 33 6.57 -18.41 13.21
N VAL A 34 7.58 -17.89 12.49
CA VAL A 34 8.40 -18.66 11.54
C VAL A 34 8.98 -19.94 12.15
N ASN A 35 9.47 -19.88 13.39
CA ASN A 35 10.09 -21.02 14.08
C ASN A 35 9.09 -21.81 14.96
N SER A 36 8.04 -21.16 15.47
CA SER A 36 7.13 -21.75 16.45
C SER A 36 5.90 -22.41 15.83
N HIS A 37 5.39 -21.87 14.72
CA HIS A 37 4.15 -22.32 14.07
C HIS A 37 4.26 -22.29 12.54
N PRO A 38 4.99 -23.24 11.93
CA PRO A 38 5.27 -23.24 10.49
C PRO A 38 4.02 -23.33 9.61
N LYS A 39 2.95 -23.99 10.07
CA LYS A 39 1.66 -24.03 9.35
C LYS A 39 1.02 -22.65 9.21
N ILE A 40 1.08 -21.85 10.29
CA ILE A 40 0.55 -20.48 10.31
C ILE A 40 1.40 -19.58 9.41
N PHE A 41 2.74 -19.70 9.52
CA PHE A 41 3.67 -19.00 8.65
C PHE A 41 3.38 -19.26 7.16
N ASN A 42 3.27 -20.53 6.76
CA ASN A 42 3.01 -20.90 5.36
C ASN A 42 1.67 -20.36 4.85
N PHE A 43 0.62 -20.44 5.67
CA PHE A 43 -0.69 -19.88 5.32
C PHE A 43 -0.61 -18.36 5.10
N LEU A 44 -0.03 -17.64 6.07
CA LEU A 44 0.09 -16.19 6.00
C LEU A 44 0.99 -15.75 4.84
N SER A 45 2.10 -16.44 4.60
CA SER A 45 3.03 -16.16 3.50
C SER A 45 2.32 -16.32 2.16
N THR A 46 1.61 -17.43 1.97
CA THR A 46 0.85 -17.70 0.74
C THR A 46 -0.23 -16.64 0.51
N LEU A 47 -1.00 -16.31 1.56
CA LEU A 47 -2.05 -15.29 1.46
C LEU A 47 -1.47 -13.89 1.19
N ASN A 48 -0.36 -13.54 1.85
CA ASN A 48 0.32 -12.27 1.67
C ASN A 48 0.84 -12.10 0.24
N MET A 49 1.51 -13.13 -0.30
CA MET A 49 1.96 -13.14 -1.68
C MET A 49 0.78 -13.05 -2.65
N SER A 50 -0.30 -13.79 -2.40
CA SER A 50 -1.48 -13.78 -3.27
C SER A 50 -2.15 -12.41 -3.34
N LEU A 51 -2.32 -11.76 -2.19
CA LEU A 51 -2.87 -10.41 -2.11
C LEU A 51 -1.93 -9.37 -2.72
N ALA A 52 -0.62 -9.50 -2.51
CA ALA A 52 0.36 -8.62 -3.14
C ALA A 52 0.34 -8.73 -4.68
N THR A 53 0.22 -9.95 -5.21
CA THR A 53 0.13 -10.20 -6.65
C THR A 53 -1.13 -9.61 -7.28
N VAL A 54 -2.26 -9.60 -6.57
CA VAL A 54 -3.48 -8.90 -7.03
C VAL A 54 -3.38 -7.38 -6.81
N ALA A 55 -2.74 -6.94 -5.74
CA ALA A 55 -2.58 -5.52 -5.44
C ALA A 55 -1.64 -4.81 -6.43
N ALA A 56 -0.62 -5.49 -6.97
CA ALA A 56 0.33 -4.92 -7.91
C ALA A 56 -0.33 -4.33 -9.19
N PRO A 57 -1.17 -5.07 -9.96
CA PRO A 57 -1.85 -4.48 -11.12
C PRO A 57 -2.87 -3.41 -10.71
N VAL A 58 -3.52 -3.54 -9.54
CA VAL A 58 -4.44 -2.51 -9.02
C VAL A 58 -3.68 -1.23 -8.67
N PHE A 59 -2.46 -1.34 -8.13
CA PHE A 59 -1.56 -0.23 -7.88
C PHE A 59 -1.17 0.48 -9.17
N VAL A 60 -0.81 -0.27 -10.21
CA VAL A 60 -0.49 0.31 -11.53
C VAL A 60 -1.71 1.02 -12.10
N ALA A 61 -2.89 0.39 -12.08
CA ALA A 61 -4.13 1.00 -12.54
C ALA A 61 -4.46 2.28 -11.76
N ARG A 62 -4.26 2.27 -10.43
CA ARG A 62 -4.42 3.45 -9.57
C ARG A 62 -3.44 4.56 -9.92
N TRP A 63 -2.17 4.22 -10.14
CA TRP A 63 -1.14 5.20 -10.48
C TRP A 63 -1.46 5.86 -11.83
N VAL A 64 -1.83 5.08 -12.84
CA VAL A 64 -2.30 5.58 -14.13
C VAL A 64 -3.54 6.46 -13.96
N TRP A 65 -4.54 6.00 -13.19
CA TRP A 65 -5.76 6.78 -12.91
C TRP A 65 -5.47 8.13 -12.27
N SER A 66 -4.41 8.23 -11.45
CA SER A 66 -4.04 9.49 -10.79
C SER A 66 -3.71 10.64 -11.75
N TYR A 67 -3.32 10.34 -12.99
CA TYR A 67 -3.06 11.32 -14.05
C TYR A 67 -4.33 11.74 -14.81
N PHE A 68 -5.34 10.87 -14.89
CA PHE A 68 -6.57 11.11 -15.64
C PHE A 68 -7.73 11.60 -14.77
N ARG A 69 -7.66 11.38 -13.45
CA ARG A 69 -8.75 11.75 -12.55
C ARG A 69 -9.02 13.26 -12.63
N PRO A 70 -10.29 13.69 -12.58
CA PRO A 70 -10.63 15.10 -12.53
C PRO A 70 -9.90 15.76 -11.35
N SER A 71 -9.14 16.82 -11.62
CA SER A 71 -8.51 17.60 -10.55
C SER A 71 -9.60 18.06 -9.60
N GLU A 72 -9.52 17.61 -8.35
CA GLU A 72 -10.42 18.03 -7.29
C GLU A 72 -10.29 19.54 -7.18
N GLY A 73 -11.28 20.27 -7.71
CA GLY A 73 -11.20 21.70 -7.95
C GLY A 73 -10.57 22.41 -6.77
N ASN A 74 -9.45 23.09 -7.04
CA ASN A 74 -8.62 23.84 -6.11
C ASN A 74 -9.43 24.30 -4.90
N VAL A 75 -9.21 23.67 -3.73
CA VAL A 75 -9.52 24.34 -2.49
C VAL A 75 -8.73 25.65 -2.57
N LYS A 76 -9.45 26.78 -2.68
CA LYS A 76 -8.91 28.12 -2.97
C LYS A 76 -7.80 28.58 -2.01
N ASN A 77 -7.50 27.81 -0.98
CA ASN A 77 -6.30 27.94 -0.18
C ASN A 77 -5.27 26.92 -0.68
N LYS A 78 -4.44 27.34 -1.64
CA LYS A 78 -3.15 26.69 -1.90
C LYS A 78 -2.28 26.95 -0.65
N THR A 79 -2.55 26.21 0.42
CA THR A 79 -1.83 26.35 1.68
C THR A 79 -0.35 26.07 1.44
N THR A 80 0.52 26.70 2.22
CA THR A 80 1.98 26.54 2.23
C THR A 80 2.45 25.08 2.18
N TYR A 81 1.62 24.12 2.60
CA TYR A 81 1.94 22.70 2.70
C TYR A 81 1.59 21.84 1.48
N SER A 82 1.05 22.41 0.40
CA SER A 82 0.64 21.62 -0.79
C SER A 82 1.78 20.80 -1.40
N ALA A 83 3.00 21.34 -1.40
CA ALA A 83 4.18 20.64 -1.92
C ALA A 83 4.56 19.43 -1.04
N VAL A 84 4.48 19.58 0.29
CA VAL A 84 4.77 18.51 1.26
C VAL A 84 3.77 17.37 1.11
N VAL A 85 2.48 17.68 0.96
CA VAL A 85 1.44 16.65 0.75
C VAL A 85 1.68 15.90 -0.56
N SER A 86 1.99 16.61 -1.65
CA SER A 86 2.31 15.98 -2.95
C SER A 86 3.54 15.08 -2.85
N LEU A 87 4.60 15.56 -2.20
CA LEU A 87 5.83 14.80 -1.98
C LEU A 87 5.58 13.55 -1.13
N ALA A 88 4.82 13.66 -0.04
CA ALA A 88 4.48 12.50 0.80
C ALA A 88 3.72 11.43 0.00
N HIS A 89 2.77 11.81 -0.86
CA HIS A 89 2.10 10.87 -1.75
C HIS A 89 3.07 10.26 -2.77
N ALA A 90 3.95 11.06 -3.39
CA ALA A 90 4.95 10.54 -4.32
C ALA A 90 5.87 9.51 -3.66
N ILE A 91 6.31 9.76 -2.43
CA ILE A 91 7.12 8.82 -1.65
C ILE A 91 6.31 7.55 -1.33
N LEU A 92 5.03 7.66 -0.96
CA LEU A 92 4.16 6.49 -0.77
C LEU A 92 4.04 5.65 -2.04
N TYR A 93 3.86 6.27 -3.22
CA TYR A 93 3.85 5.57 -4.51
C TYR A 93 5.17 4.84 -4.77
N PHE A 94 6.29 5.52 -4.57
CA PHE A 94 7.61 4.94 -4.75
C PHE A 94 7.87 3.75 -3.80
N LEU A 95 7.54 3.90 -2.51
CA LEU A 95 7.72 2.83 -1.53
C LEU A 95 6.81 1.63 -1.81
N MET A 96 5.55 1.85 -2.20
CA MET A 96 4.66 0.75 -2.61
C MET A 96 5.24 -0.01 -3.80
N PHE A 97 5.73 0.71 -4.82
CA PHE A 97 6.37 0.09 -5.97
C PHE A 97 7.59 -0.76 -5.55
N MET A 98 8.47 -0.21 -4.70
CA MET A 98 9.63 -0.95 -4.19
C MET A 98 9.21 -2.20 -3.40
N VAL A 99 8.21 -2.12 -2.54
CA VAL A 99 7.69 -3.27 -1.77
C VAL A 99 7.16 -4.36 -2.70
N PHE A 100 6.37 -4.02 -3.73
CA PHE A 100 5.83 -5.02 -4.66
C PHE A 100 6.93 -5.70 -5.49
N ILE A 101 7.83 -4.92 -6.08
CA ILE A 101 8.93 -5.46 -6.90
C ILE A 101 9.85 -6.33 -6.04
N SER A 102 10.31 -5.81 -4.89
CA SER A 102 11.19 -6.57 -4.01
C SER A 102 10.52 -7.79 -3.39
N GLY A 103 9.23 -7.72 -3.07
CA GLY A 103 8.48 -8.86 -2.51
C GLY A 103 8.33 -10.00 -3.51
N PHE A 104 8.21 -9.68 -4.80
CA PHE A 104 8.15 -10.69 -5.85
C PHE A 104 9.51 -11.37 -6.08
N PHE A 105 10.59 -10.58 -6.08
CA PHE A 105 11.95 -11.08 -6.37
C PHE A 105 12.73 -11.56 -5.14
N MET A 106 12.24 -11.39 -3.91
CA MET A 106 12.91 -11.94 -2.72
C MET A 106 12.69 -13.45 -2.53
N LEU A 107 11.72 -14.02 -3.24
CA LEU A 107 11.38 -15.43 -3.10
C LEU A 107 12.51 -16.32 -3.61
N THR A 108 12.81 -17.39 -2.88
CA THR A 108 13.73 -18.45 -3.32
C THR A 108 13.01 -19.51 -4.13
N ASP A 109 11.75 -19.77 -3.79
CA ASP A 109 10.91 -20.80 -4.39
C ASP A 109 9.65 -20.19 -4.99
N GLY A 110 8.96 -20.95 -5.84
CA GLY A 110 7.64 -20.55 -6.31
C GLY A 110 6.60 -20.55 -5.20
N TYR A 111 5.44 -19.94 -5.46
CA TYR A 111 4.32 -19.93 -4.53
C TYR A 111 3.01 -20.27 -5.26
N TYR A 112 2.03 -20.77 -4.51
CA TYR A 112 0.69 -21.02 -5.06
C TYR A 112 -0.20 -19.79 -4.85
N LEU A 113 -0.55 -19.09 -5.93
CA LEU A 113 -1.51 -18.01 -5.93
C LEU A 113 -2.87 -18.55 -5.44
N PHE A 114 -3.31 -18.05 -4.28
CA PHE A 114 -4.50 -18.50 -3.54
C PHE A 114 -4.61 -20.02 -3.40
N TRP A 115 -3.49 -20.73 -3.24
CA TRP A 115 -3.45 -22.20 -3.19
C TRP A 115 -3.94 -22.91 -4.48
N LEU A 116 -4.16 -22.17 -5.57
CA LEU A 116 -4.76 -22.67 -6.81
C LEU A 116 -3.75 -22.78 -7.95
N ILE A 117 -3.01 -21.70 -8.22
CA ILE A 117 -2.16 -21.60 -9.41
C ILE A 117 -0.69 -21.47 -8.98
N TYR A 118 0.16 -22.41 -9.40
CA TYR A 118 1.59 -22.34 -9.12
C TYR A 118 2.25 -21.23 -9.94
N MET A 119 2.87 -20.28 -9.24
CA MET A 119 3.67 -19.20 -9.81
C MET A 119 5.16 -19.56 -9.65
N PRO A 120 5.88 -19.81 -10.75
CA PRO A 120 7.30 -20.13 -10.67
C PRO A 120 8.11 -18.91 -10.26
N ASN A 121 9.23 -19.16 -9.58
CA ASN A 121 10.21 -18.13 -9.34
C ASN A 121 10.88 -17.72 -10.67
N LEU A 122 11.00 -16.41 -10.91
CA LEU A 122 11.67 -15.86 -12.10
C LEU A 122 13.19 -15.72 -11.91
N ILE A 123 13.69 -15.67 -10.67
CA ILE A 123 15.10 -15.50 -10.34
C ILE A 123 15.57 -16.60 -9.38
N THR A 124 16.47 -17.45 -9.85
CA THR A 124 17.02 -18.57 -9.06
C THR A 124 18.32 -18.23 -8.32
N SER A 125 18.86 -17.02 -8.49
CA SER A 125 20.08 -16.60 -7.81
C SER A 125 19.80 -16.22 -6.35
N VAL A 126 20.40 -16.99 -5.43
CA VAL A 126 20.27 -16.78 -3.98
C VAL A 126 20.75 -15.40 -3.56
N ASP A 127 21.85 -14.91 -4.15
CA ASP A 127 22.40 -13.58 -3.84
C ASP A 127 21.43 -12.46 -4.23
N ILE A 128 20.79 -12.59 -5.40
CA ILE A 128 19.79 -11.62 -5.87
C ILE A 128 18.55 -11.66 -4.97
N ASN A 129 18.06 -12.86 -4.62
CA ASN A 129 16.92 -13.02 -3.72
C ASN A 129 17.19 -12.40 -2.34
N GLY A 130 18.40 -12.59 -1.80
CA GLY A 130 18.85 -11.99 -0.53
C GLY A 130 18.94 -10.46 -0.58
N LEU A 131 19.39 -9.89 -1.70
CA LEU A 131 19.37 -8.45 -1.93
C LEU A 131 17.94 -7.91 -1.91
N PHE A 132 17.02 -8.53 -2.66
CA PHE A 132 15.62 -8.10 -2.69
C PHE A 132 14.92 -8.29 -1.34
N PHE A 133 15.23 -9.34 -0.59
CA PHE A 133 14.74 -9.49 0.78
C PHE A 133 15.14 -8.31 1.68
N THR A 134 16.39 -7.87 1.56
CA THR A 134 16.90 -6.72 2.31
C THR A 134 16.18 -5.43 1.90
N ILE A 135 16.05 -5.18 0.59
CA ILE A 135 15.30 -4.03 0.06
C ILE A 135 13.85 -4.07 0.53
N HIS A 136 13.20 -5.23 0.49
CA HIS A 136 11.82 -5.42 0.90
C HIS A 136 11.63 -5.07 2.38
N ARG A 137 12.50 -5.57 3.26
CA ARG A 137 12.43 -5.33 4.69
C ARG A 137 12.55 -3.84 5.02
N PHE A 138 13.52 -3.14 4.45
CA PHE A 138 13.68 -1.69 4.68
C PHE A 138 12.55 -0.87 4.05
N SER A 139 12.09 -1.25 2.85
CA SER A 139 10.96 -0.58 2.18
C SER A 139 9.66 -0.74 2.96
N CYS A 140 9.41 -1.92 3.53
CA CYS A 140 8.25 -2.17 4.39
C CYS A 140 8.29 -1.34 5.67
N LEU A 141 9.46 -1.22 6.32
CA LEU A 141 9.63 -0.39 7.52
C LEU A 141 9.38 1.09 7.21
N ALA A 142 9.93 1.59 6.10
CA ALA A 142 9.72 2.96 5.64
C ALA A 142 8.26 3.23 5.28
N LEU A 143 7.62 2.31 4.54
CA LEU A 143 6.22 2.40 4.15
C LEU A 143 5.31 2.41 5.38
N PHE A 144 5.52 1.50 6.33
CA PHE A 144 4.77 1.44 7.58
C PHE A 144 4.86 2.76 8.35
N SER A 145 6.07 3.30 8.51
CA SER A 145 6.31 4.57 9.20
C SER A 145 5.56 5.72 8.51
N LEU A 146 5.60 5.79 7.18
CA LEU A 146 4.92 6.84 6.43
C LEU A 146 3.40 6.67 6.44
N VAL A 147 2.89 5.44 6.45
CA VAL A 147 1.45 5.14 6.62
C VAL A 147 0.96 5.60 8.00
N LEU A 148 1.73 5.37 9.07
CA LEU A 148 1.40 5.88 10.40
C LEU A 148 1.32 7.41 10.41
N VAL A 149 2.30 8.08 9.80
CA VAL A 149 2.30 9.55 9.66
C VAL A 149 1.08 10.01 8.85
N HIS A 150 0.77 9.33 7.75
CA HIS A 150 -0.37 9.64 6.88
C HIS A 150 -1.70 9.53 7.63
N ILE A 151 -1.92 8.43 8.36
CA ILE A 151 -3.12 8.23 9.18
C ILE A 151 -3.18 9.30 10.28
N SER A 152 -2.08 9.53 10.98
CA SER A 152 -2.01 10.54 12.05
C SER A 152 -2.34 11.94 11.53
N ALA A 153 -1.84 12.31 10.35
CA ALA A 153 -2.17 13.57 9.69
C ALA A 153 -3.65 13.63 9.32
N ALA A 154 -4.22 12.57 8.74
CA ALA A 154 -5.64 12.53 8.40
C ALA A 154 -6.53 12.68 9.65
N LEU A 155 -6.18 12.02 10.76
CA LEU A 155 -6.90 12.14 12.03
C LEU A 155 -6.73 13.52 12.67
N TYR A 156 -5.51 14.09 12.63
CA TYR A 156 -5.25 15.44 13.11
C TYR A 156 -6.08 16.47 12.33
N HIS A 157 -6.11 16.36 11.00
CA HIS A 157 -6.93 17.22 10.16
C HIS A 157 -8.42 17.05 10.48
N HIS A 158 -8.87 15.82 10.71
CA HIS A 158 -10.28 15.55 11.01
C HIS A 158 -10.73 16.06 12.38
N PHE A 159 -9.97 15.78 13.44
CA PHE A 159 -10.38 16.07 14.82
C PHE A 159 -9.94 17.46 15.31
N VAL A 160 -8.73 17.91 14.95
CA VAL A 160 -8.17 19.18 15.42
C VAL A 160 -8.49 20.30 14.45
N MET A 161 -8.13 20.14 13.16
CA MET A 161 -8.40 21.16 12.13
C MET A 161 -9.86 21.17 11.66
N LYS A 162 -10.66 20.17 12.06
CA LYS A 162 -12.07 19.99 11.67
C LYS A 162 -12.28 20.01 10.15
N ASP A 163 -11.27 19.52 9.43
CA ASP A 163 -11.31 19.42 7.98
C ASP A 163 -12.15 18.22 7.53
N LYS A 164 -12.75 18.39 6.37
CA LYS A 164 -13.69 17.47 5.72
C LYS A 164 -12.97 16.45 4.83
N ILE A 165 -11.64 16.47 4.71
CA ILE A 165 -10.83 15.57 3.84
C ILE A 165 -11.14 14.09 4.10
N LEU A 166 -11.07 13.61 5.35
CA LEU A 166 -11.35 12.20 5.67
C LEU A 166 -12.78 11.81 5.28
N LEU A 167 -13.76 12.69 5.54
CA LEU A 167 -15.15 12.46 5.20
C LEU A 167 -15.39 12.42 3.68
N ARG A 168 -14.65 13.22 2.91
CA ARG A 168 -14.64 13.16 1.44
C ARG A 168 -14.07 11.84 0.92
N MET A 169 -13.00 11.34 1.53
CA MET A 169 -12.41 10.02 1.22
C MET A 169 -13.33 8.86 1.60
N LEU A 170 -14.13 9.00 2.66
CA LEU A 170 -15.19 8.07 3.02
C LEU A 170 -16.45 8.19 2.15
N GLY A 171 -16.51 9.23 1.31
CA GLY A 171 -17.62 9.48 0.41
C GLY A 171 -18.89 9.98 1.06
N LYS A 172 -18.80 10.56 2.26
CA LYS A 172 -19.95 11.23 2.87
C LYS A 172 -20.27 12.50 2.09
N ASN A 173 -21.55 12.70 1.78
CA ASN A 173 -22.04 13.97 1.23
C ASN A 173 -21.99 15.02 2.33
N LEU A 174 -21.01 15.92 2.22
CA LEU A 174 -20.86 17.03 3.13
C LEU A 174 -21.58 18.22 2.50
N GLN A 175 -22.88 18.31 2.81
CA GLN A 175 -23.63 19.55 2.62
C GLN A 175 -23.01 20.67 3.46
#